data_AF-A0A9E4H4H2-F1
#
_entry.id   AF-A0A9E4H4H2-F1
#
_cell.length_a   1.000
_cell.length_b   1.000
_cell.length_c   1.000
_cell.angle_alpha   90.00
_cell.angle_beta   90.00
_cell.angle_gamma   90.00
#
_symmetry.space_group_name_H-M   'P 1'
#
loop_
_entity.id
_entity.type
_entity.pdbx_description
1 polymer ?
#
loop_
_entity_poly.entity_id
_entity_poly.type
_entity_poly.pdbx_seq_one_letter_code
_entity_poly.pdbx_strand_id
1 'polypeptide(L)'
;MPILDIFSKRQKRLRGEAPDVYVYDELPNPLRVQIVYIWRDTFGNEAQYNVMRHGYYSYRSVREAYRFIVNTLCHEYGVFTLPRPRTMERYGGRNYIEELRDFFLQEEDVEKALDAVELSSLTIDRRTRSWNYLERENASERADRAIEELNARFKEHGVGYQFTNGEIIRVDSELLHSEVVQPALKLLNQGHYAGAQQEFLNAHEHYRRGSAKESLSECLKAFESVMQAICDKRGWSYVNNATAKSLIQVCFDNGLIPSFPGTG
;
A
#
# COMPACT_ATOMS: atom_id res chain seq x y z
N MET A 1 -16.59 9.14 4.06
CA MET A 1 -17.94 8.69 3.62
C MET A 1 -17.92 7.19 3.33
N PRO A 2 -19.05 6.47 3.30
CA PRO A 2 -19.02 5.08 2.83
C PRO A 2 -18.58 5.05 1.35
N ILE A 3 -17.66 4.15 1.01
CA ILE A 3 -17.23 3.96 -0.38
C ILE A 3 -18.40 3.39 -1.16
N LEU A 4 -18.99 4.22 -2.03
CA LEU A 4 -20.08 3.79 -2.88
C LEU A 4 -19.55 2.90 -4.00
N ASP A 5 -20.14 1.71 -4.13
CA ASP A 5 -19.96 0.87 -5.30
C ASP A 5 -20.79 1.45 -6.46
N ILE A 6 -20.19 2.36 -7.20
CA ILE A 6 -20.84 3.02 -8.34
C ILE A 6 -20.75 2.16 -9.61
N PHE A 7 -21.59 2.46 -10.61
CA PHE A 7 -21.67 1.67 -11.84
C PHE A 7 -20.31 1.44 -12.51
N SER A 8 -19.48 2.48 -12.63
CA SER A 8 -18.15 2.37 -13.24
C SER A 8 -17.22 1.42 -12.48
N LYS A 9 -17.28 1.37 -11.14
CA LYS A 9 -16.50 0.42 -10.32
C LYS A 9 -16.94 -1.03 -10.54
N ARG A 10 -18.26 -1.27 -10.62
CA ARG A 10 -18.80 -2.60 -10.98
C ARG A 10 -18.35 -3.02 -12.37
N GLN A 11 -18.43 -2.12 -13.34
CA GLN A 11 -18.01 -2.40 -14.71
C GLN A 11 -16.52 -2.71 -14.83
N LYS A 12 -15.65 -1.97 -14.12
CA LYS A 12 -14.21 -2.28 -14.05
C LYS A 12 -13.95 -3.69 -13.52
N ARG A 13 -14.62 -4.08 -12.43
CA ARG A 13 -14.51 -5.44 -11.87
C ARG A 13 -14.98 -6.52 -12.84
N LEU A 14 -16.12 -6.30 -13.51
CA LEU A 14 -16.64 -7.23 -14.52
C LEU A 14 -15.71 -7.40 -15.73
N ARG A 15 -14.95 -6.35 -16.08
CA ARG A 15 -13.96 -6.38 -17.16
C ARG A 15 -12.59 -6.93 -16.74
N GLY A 16 -12.39 -7.26 -15.46
CA GLY A 16 -11.09 -7.69 -14.95
C GLY A 16 -10.05 -6.55 -14.91
N GLU A 17 -10.48 -5.28 -14.97
CA GLU A 17 -9.61 -4.09 -14.88
C GLU A 17 -9.24 -3.76 -13.42
N ALA A 18 -9.46 -4.68 -12.50
CA ALA A 18 -8.94 -4.54 -11.14
C ALA A 18 -7.43 -4.75 -11.18
N PRO A 19 -6.63 -3.87 -10.57
CA PRO A 19 -5.19 -4.05 -10.55
C PRO A 19 -4.85 -5.38 -9.86
N ASP A 20 -4.30 -6.32 -10.64
CA ASP A 20 -3.76 -7.59 -10.16
C ASP A 20 -2.40 -7.39 -9.45
N VAL A 21 -1.79 -6.21 -9.64
CA VAL A 21 -0.46 -5.80 -9.16
C VAL A 21 -0.58 -4.43 -8.49
N TYR A 22 -0.03 -4.31 -7.28
CA TYR A 22 0.12 -3.06 -6.54
C TYR A 22 1.20 -2.16 -7.15
N VAL A 23 0.96 -0.86 -7.15
CA VAL A 23 1.88 0.18 -7.59
C VAL A 23 2.44 0.86 -6.34
N TYR A 24 3.72 1.22 -6.39
CA TYR A 24 4.45 1.82 -5.25
C TYR A 24 5.16 3.12 -5.64
N ASP A 25 5.45 3.29 -6.92
CA ASP A 25 6.18 4.41 -7.51
C ASP A 25 5.26 5.52 -8.03
N GLU A 26 3.94 5.32 -7.97
CA GLU A 26 2.95 6.35 -8.31
C GLU A 26 1.74 6.34 -7.38
N LEU A 27 1.28 7.55 -7.01
CA LEU A 27 -0.06 7.77 -6.46
C LEU A 27 -0.97 8.36 -7.55
N PRO A 28 -1.89 7.58 -8.13
CA PRO A 28 -2.74 8.06 -9.21
C PRO A 28 -3.52 9.32 -8.82
N ASN A 29 -3.64 10.29 -9.74
CA ASN A 29 -4.35 11.54 -9.45
C ASN A 29 -5.80 11.33 -8.91
N PRO A 30 -6.61 10.36 -9.40
CA PRO A 30 -7.91 10.08 -8.82
C PRO A 30 -7.86 9.67 -7.33
N LEU A 31 -6.85 8.92 -6.91
CA LEU A 31 -6.60 8.58 -5.50
C LEU A 31 -6.25 9.84 -4.70
N ARG A 32 -5.34 10.67 -5.22
CA ARG A 32 -4.94 11.93 -4.54
C ARG A 32 -6.14 12.83 -4.30
N VAL A 33 -7.01 13.01 -5.30
CA VAL A 33 -8.26 13.78 -5.16
C VAL A 33 -9.18 13.18 -4.10
N GLN A 34 -9.32 11.84 -4.05
CA GLN A 34 -10.14 11.18 -3.02
C GLN A 34 -9.58 11.39 -1.61
N ILE A 35 -8.25 11.36 -1.45
CA ILE A 35 -7.60 11.65 -0.16
C ILE A 35 -7.86 13.10 0.28
N VAL A 36 -7.82 14.07 -0.64
CA VAL A 36 -8.20 15.46 -0.33
C VAL A 36 -9.66 15.56 0.14
N TYR A 37 -10.58 14.77 -0.44
CA TYR A 37 -11.95 14.70 0.07
C TYR A 37 -12.03 14.13 1.49
N ILE A 38 -11.24 13.09 1.80
CA ILE A 38 -11.13 12.56 3.17
C ILE A 38 -10.69 13.68 4.13
N TRP A 39 -9.66 14.45 3.78
CA TRP A 39 -9.20 15.59 4.59
C TRP A 39 -10.28 16.65 4.81
N ARG A 40 -10.99 17.05 3.75
CA ARG A 40 -12.08 18.04 3.85
C ARG A 40 -13.21 17.54 4.76
N ASP A 41 -13.51 16.25 4.73
CA ASP A 41 -14.55 15.64 5.56
C ASP A 41 -14.13 15.50 7.03
N THR A 42 -12.85 15.24 7.30
CA THR A 42 -12.33 14.99 8.67
C THR A 42 -11.85 16.27 9.34
N PHE A 43 -10.91 16.99 8.73
CA PHE A 43 -10.36 18.23 9.27
C PHE A 43 -11.34 19.39 9.18
N GLY A 44 -12.22 19.38 8.16
CA GLY A 44 -13.11 20.49 7.86
C GLY A 44 -12.75 21.17 6.54
N ASN A 45 -13.74 21.87 5.98
CA ASN A 45 -13.68 22.47 4.65
C ASN A 45 -13.37 23.98 4.68
N GLU A 46 -13.31 24.58 3.50
CA GLU A 46 -12.97 25.99 3.29
C GLU A 46 -13.94 26.94 3.98
N ALA A 47 -15.22 26.57 4.08
CA ALA A 47 -16.20 27.37 4.83
C ALA A 47 -15.80 27.38 6.31
N GLN A 48 -15.61 26.21 6.92
CA GLN A 48 -15.22 26.06 8.33
C GLN A 48 -13.88 26.72 8.65
N TYR A 49 -12.93 26.67 7.71
CA TYR A 49 -11.62 27.33 7.82
C TYR A 49 -11.71 28.86 7.87
N ASN A 50 -12.63 29.44 7.10
CA ASN A 50 -12.78 30.89 6.97
C ASN A 50 -13.88 31.49 7.86
N VAL A 51 -14.69 30.68 8.57
CA VAL A 51 -15.74 31.21 9.44
C VAL A 51 -15.13 32.05 10.55
N MET A 52 -15.40 33.35 10.53
CA MET A 52 -15.15 34.28 11.62
C MET A 52 -16.46 34.59 12.34
N ARG A 53 -16.46 34.50 13.68
CA ARG A 53 -17.51 35.04 14.55
C ARG A 53 -16.86 35.96 15.57
N HIS A 54 -17.40 37.17 15.71
CA HIS A 54 -16.93 38.17 16.69
C HIS A 54 -15.42 38.46 16.60
N GLY A 55 -14.84 38.46 15.40
CA GLY A 55 -13.40 38.69 15.18
C GLY A 55 -12.48 37.48 15.42
N TYR A 56 -13.03 36.32 15.78
CA TYR A 56 -12.27 35.07 15.97
C TYR A 56 -12.72 33.97 15.00
N TYR A 57 -11.80 33.09 14.61
CA TYR A 57 -12.15 31.91 13.81
C TYR A 57 -13.00 30.96 14.64
N SER A 58 -14.22 30.66 14.18
CA SER A 58 -15.17 29.81 14.90
C SER A 58 -14.68 28.36 15.01
N TYR A 59 -13.92 27.89 14.02
CA TYR A 59 -13.30 26.57 14.05
C TYR A 59 -11.77 26.70 14.01
N ARG A 60 -11.20 27.34 15.04
CA ARG A 60 -9.74 27.49 15.18
C ARG A 60 -9.02 26.14 15.00
N SER A 61 -9.58 25.06 15.54
CA SER A 61 -9.06 23.69 15.43
C SER A 61 -8.81 23.22 14.00
N VAL A 62 -9.65 23.64 13.04
CA VAL A 62 -9.51 23.33 11.61
C VAL A 62 -8.23 23.98 11.08
N ARG A 63 -8.09 25.30 11.27
CA ARG A 63 -6.91 26.04 10.82
C ARG A 63 -5.63 25.54 11.48
N GLU A 64 -5.70 25.21 12.77
CA GLU A 64 -4.57 24.68 13.53
C GLU A 64 -4.12 23.30 13.04
N ALA A 65 -5.04 22.42 12.62
CA ALA A 65 -4.72 21.11 12.06
C ALA A 65 -3.98 21.24 10.72
N TYR A 66 -4.54 21.98 9.77
CA TYR A 66 -3.87 22.21 8.48
C TYR A 66 -2.53 22.95 8.65
N ARG A 67 -2.49 23.95 9.53
CA ARG A 67 -1.24 24.67 9.84
C ARG A 67 -0.18 23.74 10.41
N PHE A 68 -0.55 22.84 11.31
CA PHE A 68 0.37 21.87 11.89
C PHE A 68 0.97 20.99 10.79
N ILE A 69 0.15 20.39 9.93
CA ILE A 69 0.62 19.51 8.86
C ILE A 69 1.58 20.26 7.93
N VAL A 70 1.15 21.41 7.40
CA VAL A 70 1.97 22.21 6.48
C VAL A 70 3.28 22.66 7.12
N ASN A 71 3.24 23.16 8.35
CA ASN A 71 4.45 23.62 9.02
C ASN A 71 5.40 22.46 9.28
N THR A 72 4.92 21.31 9.75
CA THR A 72 5.77 20.13 9.97
C THR A 72 6.46 19.73 8.66
N LEU A 73 5.73 19.58 7.56
CA LEU A 73 6.33 19.26 6.25
C LEU A 73 7.34 20.34 5.81
N CYS A 74 7.01 21.62 5.98
CA CYS A 74 7.93 22.72 5.69
C CYS A 74 9.23 22.62 6.50
N HIS A 75 9.13 22.29 7.79
CA HIS A 75 10.28 22.12 8.68
C HIS A 75 11.14 20.93 8.26
N GLU A 76 10.55 19.76 8.01
CA GLU A 76 11.27 18.56 7.58
C GLU A 76 11.94 18.76 6.20
N TYR A 77 11.29 19.47 5.29
CA TYR A 77 11.84 19.75 3.96
C TYR A 77 12.75 20.99 3.91
N GLY A 78 12.90 21.74 5.00
CA GLY A 78 13.73 22.95 5.05
C GLY A 78 13.22 24.10 4.16
N VAL A 79 11.91 24.20 3.93
CA VAL A 79 11.29 25.23 3.07
C VAL A 79 10.38 26.15 3.88
N PHE A 80 10.23 27.41 3.43
CA PHE A 80 9.33 28.36 4.10
C PHE A 80 7.84 28.12 3.75
N THR A 81 7.59 27.59 2.56
CA THR A 81 6.27 27.23 2.04
C THR A 81 6.40 25.98 1.19
N LEU A 82 5.38 25.12 1.19
CA LEU A 82 5.37 23.95 0.32
C LEU A 82 5.39 24.37 -1.16
N PRO A 83 6.10 23.63 -2.03
CA PRO A 83 6.12 23.89 -3.46
C PRO A 83 4.70 23.98 -4.04
N ARG A 84 4.46 24.99 -4.88
CA ARG A 84 3.17 25.23 -5.52
C ARG A 84 3.34 25.77 -6.95
N PRO A 85 2.37 25.56 -7.85
CA PRO A 85 2.44 26.10 -9.20
C PRO A 85 2.59 27.63 -9.19
N ARG A 86 3.49 28.15 -10.03
CA ARG A 86 3.77 29.61 -10.15
C ARG A 86 2.56 30.45 -10.57
N THR A 87 1.53 29.83 -11.13
CA THR A 87 0.30 30.50 -11.59
C THR A 87 -0.65 30.92 -10.46
N MET A 88 -0.37 30.53 -9.21
CA MET A 88 -1.17 30.89 -8.04
C MET A 88 -0.52 32.02 -7.22
N GLU A 89 -0.39 33.21 -7.83
CA GLU A 89 -0.23 34.44 -7.06
C GLU A 89 -1.56 34.72 -6.33
N ARG A 90 -1.56 34.54 -5.01
CA ARG A 90 -2.74 34.84 -4.19
C ARG A 90 -2.60 36.22 -3.60
N TYR A 91 -3.60 37.06 -3.86
CA TYR A 91 -3.87 38.26 -3.08
C TYR A 91 -4.46 37.81 -1.72
N GLY A 92 -3.65 37.79 -0.66
CA GLY A 92 -4.10 37.42 0.69
C GLY A 92 -3.04 36.73 1.55
N GLY A 93 -3.39 36.43 2.81
CA GLY A 93 -2.52 35.69 3.74
C GLY A 93 -2.39 34.20 3.40
N ARG A 94 -1.41 33.52 4.02
CA ARG A 94 -1.13 32.08 3.83
C ARG A 94 -2.34 31.21 4.17
N ASN A 95 -2.82 30.43 3.19
CA ASN A 95 -3.92 29.47 3.36
C ASN A 95 -3.38 28.03 3.37
N TYR A 96 -3.36 27.43 4.54
CA TYR A 96 -2.83 26.09 4.78
C TYR A 96 -3.65 24.95 4.13
N ILE A 97 -4.96 25.12 3.91
CA ILE A 97 -5.76 24.10 3.20
C ILE A 97 -5.28 24.00 1.76
N GLU A 98 -5.17 25.15 1.11
CA GLU A 98 -4.86 25.24 -0.30
C GLU A 98 -3.40 24.88 -0.52
N GLU A 99 -2.49 25.33 0.35
CA GLU A 99 -1.08 24.95 0.30
C GLU A 99 -0.86 23.44 0.43
N LEU A 100 -1.52 22.77 1.39
CA LEU A 100 -1.42 21.31 1.53
C LEU A 100 -2.01 20.59 0.31
N ARG A 101 -3.19 21.01 -0.15
CA ARG A 101 -3.87 20.42 -1.31
C ARG A 101 -3.03 20.56 -2.57
N ASP A 102 -2.56 21.77 -2.85
CA ASP A 102 -1.87 22.10 -4.09
C ASP A 102 -0.49 21.40 -4.12
N PHE A 103 0.21 21.32 -2.98
CA PHE A 103 1.39 20.48 -2.81
C PHE A 103 1.07 19.01 -3.12
N PHE A 104 0.12 18.42 -2.39
CA PHE A 104 -0.16 16.99 -2.51
C PHE A 104 -0.68 16.56 -3.89
N LEU A 105 -1.40 17.42 -4.60
CA LEU A 105 -1.89 17.11 -5.95
C LEU A 105 -0.80 17.23 -7.04
N GLN A 106 0.32 17.91 -6.76
CA GLN A 106 1.36 18.19 -7.75
C GLN A 106 2.70 17.53 -7.43
N GLU A 107 2.90 17.03 -6.21
CA GLU A 107 4.16 16.43 -5.80
C GLU A 107 4.47 15.17 -6.62
N GLU A 108 5.58 15.17 -7.35
CA GLU A 108 6.00 14.04 -8.18
C GLU A 108 6.65 12.93 -7.34
N ASP A 109 7.31 13.31 -6.24
CA ASP A 109 7.94 12.39 -5.31
C ASP A 109 6.87 11.68 -4.46
N VAL A 110 6.72 10.37 -4.67
CA VAL A 110 5.73 9.56 -3.96
C VAL A 110 6.01 9.48 -2.47
N GLU A 111 7.26 9.46 -2.04
CA GLU A 111 7.61 9.40 -0.61
C GLU A 111 7.12 10.68 0.08
N LYS A 112 7.35 11.84 -0.51
CA LYS A 112 6.84 13.12 0.01
C LYS A 112 5.32 13.24 -0.04
N ALA A 113 4.69 12.67 -1.07
CA ALA A 113 3.24 12.58 -1.11
C ALA A 113 2.72 11.69 0.03
N LEU A 114 3.39 10.57 0.32
CA LEU A 114 3.06 9.67 1.43
C LEU A 114 3.31 10.31 2.80
N ASP A 115 4.35 11.12 2.98
CA ASP A 115 4.56 11.91 4.21
C ASP A 115 3.33 12.76 4.54
N ALA A 116 2.77 13.44 3.52
CA ALA A 116 1.55 14.22 3.69
C ALA A 116 0.34 13.35 4.05
N VAL A 117 0.22 12.15 3.48
CA VAL A 117 -0.86 11.20 3.82
C VAL A 117 -0.70 10.65 5.23
N GLU A 118 0.51 10.26 5.63
CA GLU A 118 0.82 9.70 6.95
C GLU A 118 0.55 10.75 8.03
N LEU A 119 1.15 11.93 7.88
CA LEU A 119 1.00 13.02 8.84
C LEU A 119 -0.45 13.49 8.95
N SER A 120 -1.19 13.50 7.84
CA SER A 120 -2.62 13.79 7.85
C SER A 120 -3.40 12.71 8.58
N SER A 121 -3.14 11.43 8.30
CA SER A 121 -3.79 10.31 8.97
C SER A 121 -3.53 10.29 10.47
N LEU A 122 -2.29 10.58 10.88
CA LEU A 122 -1.91 10.76 12.28
C LEU A 122 -2.65 11.92 12.94
N THR A 123 -2.82 13.03 12.20
CA THR A 123 -3.58 14.20 12.68
C THR A 123 -5.07 13.88 12.81
N ILE A 124 -5.65 13.11 11.88
CA ILE A 124 -7.03 12.61 11.96
C ILE A 124 -7.19 11.79 13.23
N ASP A 125 -6.33 10.79 13.40
CA ASP A 125 -6.37 9.84 14.51
C ASP A 125 -6.23 10.54 15.87
N ARG A 126 -5.32 11.51 15.99
CA ARG A 126 -5.01 12.14 17.29
C ARG A 126 -5.87 13.35 17.63
N ARG A 127 -6.26 14.16 16.63
CA ARG A 127 -6.88 15.49 16.88
C ARG A 127 -8.37 15.55 16.58
N THR A 128 -8.86 14.76 15.63
CA THR A 128 -10.25 14.89 15.14
C THR A 128 -11.26 14.06 15.93
N ARG A 129 -10.78 13.14 16.79
CA ARG A 129 -11.62 12.26 17.62
C ARG A 129 -12.39 12.96 18.74
N SER A 130 -11.99 14.17 19.12
CA SER A 130 -12.65 14.95 20.16
C SER A 130 -13.87 15.70 19.62
N TRP A 131 -14.98 15.68 20.36
CA TRP A 131 -16.16 16.50 20.07
C TRP A 131 -15.78 17.98 19.86
N ASN A 132 -14.85 18.52 20.66
CA ASN A 132 -14.40 19.92 20.59
C ASN A 132 -13.74 20.32 19.26
N TYR A 133 -13.36 19.35 18.41
CA TYR A 133 -12.69 19.66 17.15
C TYR A 133 -13.65 20.30 16.11
N LEU A 134 -14.82 19.69 15.92
CA LEU A 134 -15.85 20.11 14.95
C LEU A 134 -17.29 19.99 15.49
N GLU A 135 -17.45 19.80 16.80
CA GLU A 135 -18.73 19.67 17.51
C GLU A 135 -19.58 18.49 16.98
N ARG A 136 -18.91 17.36 16.68
CA ARG A 136 -19.53 16.15 16.14
C ARG A 136 -19.64 15.07 17.21
N GLU A 137 -20.84 14.58 17.47
CA GLU A 137 -21.09 13.51 18.46
C GLU A 137 -20.37 12.20 18.10
N ASN A 138 -20.27 11.90 16.81
CA ASN A 138 -19.59 10.71 16.28
C ASN A 138 -18.15 10.98 15.81
N ALA A 139 -17.44 11.88 16.49
CA ALA A 139 -16.09 12.30 16.10
C ALA A 139 -15.10 11.12 15.97
N SER A 140 -15.06 10.22 16.96
CA SER A 140 -14.18 9.03 16.91
C SER A 140 -14.51 8.12 15.74
N GLU A 141 -15.78 7.75 15.57
CA GLU A 141 -16.24 6.89 14.46
C GLU A 141 -15.98 7.51 13.08
N ARG A 142 -15.94 8.84 12.98
CA ARG A 142 -15.60 9.53 11.74
C ARG A 142 -14.10 9.47 11.46
N ALA A 143 -13.25 9.51 12.49
CA ALA A 143 -11.82 9.31 12.34
C ALA A 143 -11.53 7.87 11.90
N ASP A 144 -12.14 6.87 12.55
CA ASP A 144 -12.00 5.46 12.19
C ASP A 144 -12.41 5.21 10.74
N ARG A 145 -13.62 5.67 10.36
CA ARG A 145 -14.10 5.54 8.97
C ARG A 145 -13.23 6.23 7.93
N ALA A 146 -12.55 7.31 8.29
CA ALA A 146 -11.66 8.00 7.36
C ALA A 146 -10.37 7.21 7.11
N ILE A 147 -9.83 6.56 8.14
CA ILE A 147 -8.66 5.67 8.02
C ILE A 147 -9.04 4.41 7.25
N GLU A 148 -10.21 3.83 7.54
CA GLU A 148 -10.75 2.70 6.77
C GLU A 148 -10.97 3.08 5.29
N GLU A 149 -11.53 4.27 5.02
CA GLU A 149 -11.72 4.76 3.67
C GLU A 149 -10.38 4.93 2.95
N LEU A 150 -9.38 5.56 3.58
CA LEU A 150 -8.04 5.72 3.02
C LEU A 150 -7.44 4.38 2.57
N ASN A 151 -7.42 3.40 3.48
CA ASN A 151 -6.86 2.08 3.20
C ASN A 151 -7.64 1.34 2.09
N ALA A 152 -8.96 1.47 2.09
CA ALA A 152 -9.78 0.90 1.02
C ALA A 152 -9.56 1.63 -0.32
N ARG A 153 -9.25 2.94 -0.34
CA ARG A 153 -8.86 3.65 -1.57
C ARG A 153 -7.50 3.21 -2.08
N PHE A 154 -6.50 3.02 -1.22
CA PHE A 154 -5.23 2.45 -1.64
C PHE A 154 -5.45 1.11 -2.35
N LYS A 155 -6.22 0.20 -1.74
CA LYS A 155 -6.57 -1.08 -2.35
C LYS A 155 -7.36 -0.94 -3.67
N GLU A 156 -8.33 -0.02 -3.73
CA GLU A 156 -9.15 0.21 -4.93
C GLU A 156 -8.31 0.65 -6.15
N HIS A 157 -7.29 1.47 -5.92
CA HIS A 157 -6.38 1.95 -6.96
C HIS A 157 -5.18 1.04 -7.19
N GLY A 158 -5.11 -0.11 -6.50
CA GLY A 158 -3.95 -0.99 -6.58
C GLY A 158 -2.70 -0.27 -6.12
N VAL A 159 -2.75 0.52 -5.06
CA VAL A 159 -1.58 1.12 -4.42
C VAL A 159 -1.25 0.30 -3.19
N GLY A 160 -0.01 -0.20 -3.11
CA GLY A 160 0.41 -1.19 -2.10
C GLY A 160 0.75 -0.59 -0.74
N TYR A 161 0.06 0.44 -0.28
CA TYR A 161 0.30 1.07 1.01
C TYR A 161 -0.92 0.93 1.92
N GLN A 162 -0.67 0.88 3.22
CA GLN A 162 -1.71 0.86 4.24
C GLN A 162 -1.28 1.71 5.42
N PHE A 163 -2.17 2.56 5.93
CA PHE A 163 -1.99 3.22 7.21
C PHE A 163 -2.49 2.31 8.34
N THR A 164 -1.59 1.93 9.25
CA THR A 164 -1.90 1.15 10.44
C THR A 164 -1.00 1.57 11.60
N ASN A 165 -1.51 1.53 12.83
CA ASN A 165 -0.73 1.85 14.04
C ASN A 165 0.01 3.19 14.03
N GLY A 166 -0.45 4.17 13.26
CA GLY A 166 0.15 5.52 13.21
C GLY A 166 1.20 5.70 12.12
N GLU A 167 1.45 4.71 11.28
CA GLU A 167 2.44 4.74 10.20
C GLU A 167 1.85 4.19 8.89
N ILE A 168 2.37 4.64 7.76
CA ILE A 168 2.16 4.03 6.46
C ILE A 168 3.16 2.89 6.31
N ILE A 169 2.63 1.68 6.22
CA ILE A 169 3.40 0.49 5.89
C ILE A 169 3.21 0.15 4.42
N ARG A 170 4.28 -0.37 3.82
CA ARG A 170 4.20 -1.06 2.53
C ARG A 170 3.51 -2.40 2.73
N VAL A 171 2.45 -2.67 1.98
CA VAL A 171 1.78 -3.96 1.93
C VAL A 171 2.60 -4.85 1.00
N ASP A 172 3.52 -5.62 1.57
CA ASP A 172 4.55 -6.42 0.88
C ASP A 172 4.03 -7.67 0.14
N SER A 173 2.76 -7.70 -0.26
CA SER A 173 2.26 -8.77 -1.14
C SER A 173 3.02 -8.84 -2.47
N GLU A 174 3.81 -7.81 -2.80
CA GLU A 174 4.55 -7.71 -4.06
C GLU A 174 6.07 -7.62 -4.00
N LEU A 175 6.68 -7.48 -2.81
CA LEU A 175 8.11 -7.77 -2.71
C LEU A 175 8.34 -9.27 -2.99
N LEU A 176 7.42 -10.12 -2.51
CA LEU A 176 7.32 -11.51 -2.94
C LEU A 176 7.04 -11.62 -4.45
N HIS A 177 6.11 -10.86 -5.03
CA HIS A 177 5.74 -11.09 -6.43
C HIS A 177 6.78 -10.60 -7.46
N SER A 178 7.34 -9.40 -7.26
CA SER A 178 8.33 -8.78 -8.17
C SER A 178 9.74 -9.36 -8.02
N GLU A 179 10.22 -9.62 -6.79
CA GLU A 179 11.57 -10.16 -6.55
C GLU A 179 11.63 -11.69 -6.53
N VAL A 180 10.54 -12.38 -6.18
CA VAL A 180 10.53 -13.85 -5.99
C VAL A 180 9.67 -14.56 -7.03
N VAL A 181 8.41 -14.16 -7.22
CA VAL A 181 7.45 -14.89 -8.08
C VAL A 181 7.76 -14.71 -9.57
N GLN A 182 8.01 -13.49 -10.05
CA GLN A 182 8.32 -13.26 -11.47
C GLN A 182 9.62 -13.97 -11.91
N PRO A 183 10.74 -13.87 -11.17
CA PRO A 183 11.94 -14.65 -11.49
C PRO A 183 11.70 -16.16 -11.39
N ALA A 184 10.96 -16.64 -10.37
CA ALA A 184 10.63 -18.06 -10.24
C ALA A 184 9.81 -18.56 -11.44
N LEU A 185 8.74 -17.85 -11.84
CA LEU A 185 7.94 -18.22 -13.01
C LEU A 185 8.76 -18.22 -14.30
N LYS A 186 9.68 -17.26 -14.47
CA LYS A 186 10.60 -17.24 -15.62
C LYS A 186 11.52 -18.47 -15.65
N LEU A 187 11.99 -18.94 -14.50
CA LEU A 187 12.79 -20.16 -14.39
C LEU A 187 11.95 -21.43 -14.61
N LEU A 188 10.74 -21.46 -14.09
CA LEU A 188 9.81 -22.59 -14.18
C LEU A 188 9.17 -22.74 -15.56
N ASN A 189 9.18 -21.70 -16.40
CA ASN A 189 8.64 -21.73 -17.77
C ASN A 189 9.53 -22.51 -18.77
N GLN A 190 10.47 -23.33 -18.30
CA GLN A 190 11.24 -24.24 -19.14
C GLN A 190 10.52 -25.59 -19.18
N GLY A 191 10.49 -26.26 -20.33
CA GLY A 191 9.68 -27.47 -20.53
C GLY A 191 9.89 -28.61 -19.52
N HIS A 192 11.07 -28.67 -18.88
CA HIS A 192 11.40 -29.66 -17.86
C HIS A 192 10.83 -29.33 -16.45
N TYR A 193 10.29 -28.13 -16.23
CA TYR A 193 9.72 -27.68 -14.96
C TYR A 193 8.19 -27.50 -15.01
N ALA A 194 7.52 -27.98 -16.07
CA ALA A 194 6.09 -27.75 -16.27
C ALA A 194 5.20 -28.24 -15.10
N GLY A 195 5.56 -29.37 -14.47
CA GLY A 195 4.85 -29.86 -13.27
C GLY A 195 4.98 -28.90 -12.08
N ALA A 196 6.21 -28.48 -11.77
CA ALA A 196 6.48 -27.51 -10.72
C ALA A 196 5.80 -26.15 -10.98
N GLN A 197 5.76 -25.72 -12.24
CA GLN A 197 5.07 -24.49 -12.64
C GLN A 197 3.57 -24.57 -12.34
N GLN A 198 2.92 -25.68 -12.68
CA GLN A 198 1.49 -25.87 -12.46
C GLN A 198 1.15 -25.87 -10.96
N GLU A 199 1.92 -26.60 -10.15
CA GLU A 199 1.74 -26.67 -8.69
C GLU A 199 1.97 -25.30 -8.04
N PHE A 200 2.97 -24.56 -8.51
CA PHE A 200 3.25 -23.20 -8.05
C PHE A 200 2.08 -22.23 -8.35
N LEU A 201 1.49 -22.32 -9.56
CA LEU A 201 0.31 -21.52 -9.93
C LEU A 201 -0.93 -21.90 -9.10
N ASN A 202 -1.13 -23.20 -8.84
CA ASN A 202 -2.21 -23.68 -7.98
C ASN A 202 -2.07 -23.18 -6.54
N ALA A 203 -0.86 -23.19 -5.99
CA ALA A 203 -0.58 -22.67 -4.65
C ALA A 203 -0.97 -21.20 -4.52
N HIS A 204 -0.67 -20.40 -5.54
CA HIS A 204 -1.04 -18.99 -5.61
C HIS A 204 -2.55 -18.81 -5.74
N GLU A 205 -3.24 -19.66 -6.50
CA GLU A 205 -4.70 -19.64 -6.57
C GLU A 205 -5.37 -19.95 -5.22
N HIS A 206 -4.90 -20.96 -4.49
CA HIS A 206 -5.40 -21.27 -3.15
C HIS A 206 -5.13 -20.14 -2.16
N TYR A 207 -3.95 -19.51 -2.23
CA TYR A 207 -3.62 -18.34 -1.43
C TYR A 207 -4.63 -17.20 -1.66
N ARG A 208 -4.92 -16.87 -2.93
CA ARG A 208 -5.90 -15.82 -3.29
C ARG A 208 -7.31 -16.10 -2.76
N ARG A 209 -7.67 -17.36 -2.57
CA ARG A 209 -8.98 -17.79 -2.06
C ARG A 209 -9.04 -17.86 -0.53
N GLY A 210 -7.95 -17.54 0.17
CA GLY A 210 -7.85 -17.66 1.64
C GLY A 210 -7.68 -19.10 2.13
N SER A 211 -7.42 -20.05 1.22
CA SER A 211 -7.25 -21.48 1.50
C SER A 211 -5.78 -21.77 1.87
N ALA A 212 -5.39 -21.36 3.09
CA ALA A 212 -3.99 -21.41 3.52
C ALA A 212 -3.42 -22.86 3.56
N LYS A 213 -4.22 -23.83 3.97
CA LYS A 213 -3.79 -25.24 4.09
C LYS A 213 -3.48 -25.84 2.73
N GLU A 214 -4.37 -25.63 1.78
CA GLU A 214 -4.24 -26.09 0.40
C GLU A 214 -3.08 -25.37 -0.30
N SER A 215 -2.92 -24.07 -0.08
CA SER A 215 -1.79 -23.29 -0.59
C SER A 215 -0.44 -23.85 -0.12
N LEU A 216 -0.29 -24.13 1.18
CA LEU A 216 0.92 -24.73 1.73
C LEU A 216 1.20 -26.12 1.16
N SER A 217 0.15 -26.92 0.92
CA SER A 217 0.30 -28.24 0.31
C SER A 217 0.81 -28.16 -1.12
N GLU A 218 0.32 -27.22 -1.93
CA GLU A 218 0.77 -27.04 -3.31
C GLU A 218 2.17 -26.42 -3.37
N CYS A 219 2.54 -25.54 -2.44
CA CYS A 219 3.92 -25.03 -2.30
C CYS A 219 4.92 -26.17 -2.06
N LEU A 220 4.58 -27.14 -1.22
CA LEU A 220 5.44 -28.30 -0.96
C LEU A 220 5.65 -29.14 -2.22
N LYS A 221 4.58 -29.42 -2.97
CA LYS A 221 4.66 -30.17 -4.23
C LYS A 221 5.54 -29.46 -5.25
N ALA A 222 5.32 -28.16 -5.45
CA ALA A 222 6.13 -27.35 -6.36
C ALA A 222 7.62 -27.44 -6.02
N PHE A 223 7.95 -27.40 -4.72
CA PHE A 223 9.33 -27.53 -4.24
C PHE A 223 9.94 -28.91 -4.54
N GLU A 224 9.20 -29.99 -4.32
CA GLU A 224 9.61 -31.36 -4.65
C GLU A 224 9.80 -31.54 -6.16
N SER A 225 8.86 -31.07 -6.98
CA SER A 225 8.91 -31.14 -8.44
C SER A 225 10.10 -30.40 -9.03
N VAL A 226 10.49 -29.24 -8.47
CA VAL A 226 11.72 -28.54 -8.89
C VAL A 226 12.96 -29.40 -8.64
N MET A 227 13.09 -29.98 -7.44
CA MET A 227 14.25 -30.80 -7.10
C MET A 227 14.32 -32.07 -7.96
N GLN A 228 13.19 -32.73 -8.21
CA GLN A 228 13.11 -33.90 -9.09
C GLN A 228 13.59 -33.55 -10.51
N ALA A 229 13.07 -32.45 -11.08
CA ALA A 229 13.50 -31.99 -12.41
C ALA A 229 15.00 -31.63 -12.47
N ILE A 230 15.59 -31.12 -11.39
CA ILE A 230 17.04 -30.87 -11.31
C ILE A 230 17.82 -32.19 -11.27
N CYS A 231 17.39 -33.15 -10.45
CA CYS A 231 18.01 -34.48 -10.38
C CYS A 231 17.97 -35.18 -11.74
N ASP A 232 16.82 -35.17 -12.42
CA ASP A 232 16.66 -35.73 -13.76
C ASP A 232 17.59 -35.07 -14.77
N LYS A 233 17.67 -33.74 -14.75
CA LYS A 233 18.55 -32.96 -15.66
C LYS A 233 20.03 -33.25 -15.42
N ARG A 234 20.42 -33.60 -14.19
CA ARG A 234 21.82 -33.88 -13.82
C ARG A 234 22.14 -35.38 -13.77
N GLY A 235 21.17 -36.25 -14.02
CA GLY A 235 21.35 -37.71 -13.94
C GLY A 235 21.58 -38.22 -12.52
N TRP A 236 21.11 -37.49 -11.51
CA TRP A 236 21.25 -37.90 -10.11
C TRP A 236 20.18 -38.91 -9.74
N SER A 237 20.59 -40.00 -9.09
CA SER A 237 19.65 -41.02 -8.63
C SER A 237 18.90 -40.55 -7.40
N TYR A 238 17.58 -40.70 -7.43
CA TYR A 238 16.70 -40.48 -6.28
C TYR A 238 15.58 -41.55 -6.27
N VAL A 239 14.89 -41.67 -5.14
CA VAL A 239 13.82 -42.66 -4.96
C VAL A 239 12.54 -42.16 -5.62
N ASN A 240 11.80 -43.03 -6.32
CA ASN A 240 10.46 -42.69 -6.81
C ASN A 240 9.54 -42.31 -5.63
N ASN A 241 8.82 -41.18 -5.72
CA ASN A 241 8.09 -40.54 -4.62
C ASN A 241 8.98 -40.10 -3.43
N ALA A 242 10.21 -39.68 -3.70
CA ALA A 242 11.07 -39.08 -2.69
C ALA A 242 10.41 -37.82 -2.09
N THR A 243 10.40 -37.77 -0.76
CA THR A 243 9.98 -36.58 -0.01
C THR A 243 11.01 -35.46 -0.13
N ALA A 244 10.59 -34.22 0.15
CA ALA A 244 11.47 -33.05 0.18
C ALA A 244 12.75 -33.30 0.99
N LYS A 245 12.67 -33.97 2.15
CA LYS A 245 13.85 -34.27 2.98
C LYS A 245 14.91 -35.09 2.23
N SER A 246 14.50 -36.14 1.52
CA SER A 246 15.42 -36.97 0.75
C SER A 246 16.00 -36.25 -0.46
N LEU A 247 15.19 -35.43 -1.14
CA LEU A 247 15.64 -34.65 -2.30
C LEU A 247 16.64 -33.56 -1.90
N ILE A 248 16.41 -32.90 -0.76
CA ILE A 248 17.35 -31.94 -0.17
C ILE A 248 18.71 -32.60 0.11
N GLN A 249 18.72 -33.81 0.68
CA GLN A 249 19.97 -34.52 0.96
C GLN A 249 20.76 -34.79 -0.32
N VAL A 250 20.10 -35.27 -1.38
CA VAL A 250 20.73 -35.48 -2.70
C VAL A 250 21.32 -34.16 -3.24
N CYS A 251 20.62 -33.04 -3.06
CA CYS A 251 21.12 -31.73 -3.48
C CYS A 251 22.35 -31.28 -2.69
N PHE A 252 22.43 -31.58 -1.39
CA PHE A 252 23.63 -31.31 -0.58
C PHE A 252 24.80 -32.24 -0.97
N ASP A 253 24.54 -33.54 -1.11
CA ASP A 253 25.57 -34.53 -1.44
C ASP A 253 26.24 -34.25 -2.79
N ASN A 254 25.49 -33.68 -3.72
CA ASN A 254 25.99 -33.28 -5.04
C ASN A 254 26.43 -31.81 -5.13
N GLY A 255 26.49 -31.09 -4.00
CA GLY A 255 27.01 -29.72 -3.92
C GLY A 255 26.16 -28.67 -4.63
N LEU A 256 24.87 -28.94 -4.89
CA LEU A 256 23.94 -27.94 -5.43
C LEU A 256 23.67 -26.83 -4.41
N ILE A 257 23.50 -27.22 -3.16
CA ILE A 257 23.30 -26.32 -2.03
C ILE A 257 24.63 -26.30 -1.26
N PRO A 258 25.31 -25.16 -1.15
CA PRO A 258 26.54 -25.08 -0.39
C PRO A 258 26.25 -25.41 1.08
N SER A 259 27.04 -26.29 1.67
CA SER A 259 27.13 -26.40 3.13
C SER A 259 27.58 -25.03 3.65
N PHE A 260 26.83 -24.45 4.58
CA PHE A 260 27.09 -23.15 5.18
C PHE A 260 28.60 -22.91 5.41
N PRO A 261 29.16 -21.72 5.11
CA PRO A 261 30.54 -21.44 5.46
C PRO A 261 30.66 -21.45 6.99
N GLY A 262 31.19 -22.54 7.52
CA GLY A 262 31.68 -22.59 8.89
C GLY A 262 32.81 -21.57 9.03
N THR A 263 32.65 -20.70 10.00
CA THR A 263 33.68 -19.78 10.49
C THR A 263 35.03 -20.50 10.65
N GLY A 264 36.00 -20.10 9.84
CA GLY A 264 37.43 -20.33 10.08
C GLY A 264 38.11 -18.98 10.28
#